data_AF-A0A836Q305-F1
#
_entry.id   AF-A0A836Q305-F1
#
_cell.length_a   1.000
_cell.length_b   1.000
_cell.length_c   1.000
_cell.angle_alpha   90.00
_cell.angle_beta   90.00
_cell.angle_gamma   90.00
#
_symmetry.space_group_name_H-M   'P 1'
#
loop_
_entity.id
_entity.type
_entity.pdbx_description
1 polymer ?
#
loop_
_entity_poly.entity_id
_entity_poly.type
_entity_poly.pdbx_seq_one_letter_code
_entity_poly.pdbx_strand_id
1 'polypeptide(L)'
;MTFSSKILACLFVSTALLISATPGHAQSSSEINALLRKSKFVDTGREVNTVVGKDVTTISTFSHPQATDQDCKVTALLMLKELRQHYASIRRIRVFFYDPADIRSYREVSVNQAEVAQVDQG
;
A
#
# COMPACT_ATOMS: atom_id res chain seq x y z
N MET A 1 8.39 27.15 -72.77
CA MET A 1 9.05 26.85 -71.49
C MET A 1 8.08 26.07 -70.64
N THR A 2 8.54 24.90 -70.20
CA THR A 2 7.87 23.80 -69.51
C THR A 2 7.86 23.95 -67.99
N PHE A 3 7.07 23.09 -67.32
CA PHE A 3 7.04 22.63 -65.91
C PHE A 3 5.81 23.06 -65.08
N SER A 4 5.26 22.27 -64.15
CA SER A 4 5.04 20.83 -63.96
C SER A 4 4.36 20.65 -62.59
N SER A 5 3.39 19.72 -62.52
CA SER A 5 3.14 18.75 -61.43
C SER A 5 2.93 19.17 -59.95
N LYS A 6 1.70 18.90 -59.50
CA LYS A 6 1.31 18.08 -58.33
C LYS A 6 2.30 17.92 -57.17
N ILE A 7 2.09 18.66 -56.08
CA ILE A 7 2.63 18.43 -54.72
C ILE A 7 1.63 19.16 -53.79
N LEU A 8 1.08 18.67 -52.69
CA LEU A 8 1.21 17.43 -51.94
C LEU A 8 0.12 17.50 -50.85
N ALA A 9 -0.65 16.42 -50.73
CA ALA A 9 -1.53 16.21 -49.60
C ALA A 9 -0.67 16.03 -48.34
N CYS A 10 -0.78 16.93 -47.37
CA CYS A 10 -0.41 16.66 -45.99
C CYS A 10 -1.61 16.99 -45.12
N LEU A 11 -2.50 16.00 -45.00
CA LEU A 11 -3.38 15.85 -43.86
C LEU A 11 -2.56 16.04 -42.58
N PHE A 12 -2.67 17.20 -41.94
CA PHE A 12 -2.33 17.34 -40.55
C PHE A 12 -3.44 16.68 -39.73
N VAL A 13 -3.42 15.35 -39.67
CA VAL A 13 -4.12 14.61 -38.61
C VAL A 13 -3.39 14.94 -37.32
N SER A 14 -3.79 16.04 -36.69
CA SER A 14 -3.43 16.34 -35.31
C SER A 14 -4.25 15.38 -34.45
N THR A 15 -3.76 14.14 -34.32
CA THR A 15 -4.29 13.16 -33.38
C THR A 15 -4.07 13.74 -32.00
N ALA A 16 -5.13 14.32 -31.44
CA ALA A 16 -5.17 14.76 -30.05
C ALA A 16 -4.87 13.54 -29.17
N LEU A 17 -3.66 13.50 -28.62
CA LEU A 17 -3.25 12.55 -27.60
C LEU A 17 -3.99 12.95 -26.32
N LEU A 18 -5.26 12.58 -26.22
CA LEU A 18 -6.01 12.62 -24.97
C LEU A 18 -5.42 11.54 -24.07
N ILE A 19 -4.39 11.92 -23.33
CA ILE A 19 -3.86 11.15 -22.21
C ILE A 19 -4.97 11.13 -21.17
N SER A 20 -5.76 10.05 -21.19
CA SER A 20 -6.65 9.71 -20.08
C SER A 20 -5.78 9.39 -18.88
N ALA A 21 -5.43 10.41 -18.09
CA ALA A 21 -4.87 10.22 -16.76
C ALA A 21 -5.96 9.56 -15.92
N THR A 22 -5.91 8.23 -15.79
CA THR A 22 -6.71 7.54 -14.81
C THR A 22 -6.28 8.07 -13.44
N PRO A 23 -7.19 8.60 -12.61
CA PRO A 23 -6.87 8.94 -11.25
C PRO A 23 -6.61 7.64 -10.50
N GLY A 24 -5.35 7.22 -10.47
CA GLY A 24 -4.89 6.26 -9.48
C GLY A 24 -5.20 6.88 -8.13
N HIS A 25 -6.17 6.33 -7.40
CA HIS A 25 -6.51 6.79 -6.06
C HIS A 25 -5.23 6.69 -5.23
N ALA A 26 -4.61 7.84 -4.98
CA ALA A 26 -3.44 7.93 -4.15
C ALA A 26 -3.86 7.48 -2.75
N GLN A 27 -3.28 6.38 -2.29
CA GLN A 27 -3.61 5.77 -1.01
C GLN A 27 -3.21 6.74 0.09
N SER A 28 -4.19 7.31 0.77
CA SER A 28 -3.91 8.25 1.85
C SER A 28 -3.66 7.49 3.14
N SER A 29 -2.67 7.94 3.92
CA SER A 29 -2.41 7.39 5.27
C SER A 29 -3.65 7.41 6.16
N SER A 30 -4.52 8.42 6.01
CA SER A 30 -5.76 8.54 6.77
C SER A 30 -6.77 7.44 6.45
N GLU A 31 -6.93 7.08 5.18
CA GLU A 31 -7.82 5.98 4.80
C GLU A 31 -7.30 4.63 5.28
N ILE A 32 -5.98 4.40 5.13
CA ILE A 32 -5.35 3.17 5.65
C ILE A 32 -5.53 3.07 7.16
N ASN A 33 -5.29 4.16 7.91
CA ASN A 33 -5.52 4.18 9.35
C ASN A 33 -6.99 3.87 9.69
N ALA A 34 -7.95 4.46 8.96
CA ALA A 34 -9.37 4.22 9.18
C ALA A 34 -9.77 2.77 8.88
N LEU A 35 -9.20 2.16 7.83
CA LEU A 35 -9.39 0.77 7.48
C LEU A 35 -8.83 -0.16 8.56
N LEU A 36 -7.57 0.06 8.98
CA LEU A 36 -6.92 -0.76 10.00
C LEU A 36 -7.61 -0.67 11.37
N ARG A 37 -8.15 0.50 11.74
CA ARG A 37 -8.94 0.67 12.98
C ARG A 37 -10.28 -0.07 12.96
N LYS A 38 -10.86 -0.29 11.78
CA LYS A 38 -12.07 -1.11 11.62
C LYS A 38 -11.75 -2.61 11.62
N SER A 39 -10.48 -2.97 11.40
CA SER A 39 -10.04 -4.36 11.42
C SER A 39 -9.97 -4.90 12.86
N LYS A 40 -10.09 -6.21 13.01
CA LYS A 40 -9.90 -6.90 14.30
C LYS A 40 -8.43 -7.08 14.71
N PHE A 41 -7.48 -6.62 13.89
CA PHE A 41 -6.04 -6.86 14.07
C PHE A 41 -5.35 -5.76 14.89
N VAL A 42 -5.99 -4.59 14.98
CA VAL A 42 -5.53 -3.47 15.80
C VAL A 42 -6.54 -3.27 16.93
N ASP A 43 -6.03 -3.09 18.14
CA ASP A 43 -6.86 -2.74 19.30
C ASP A 43 -7.53 -1.38 19.06
N THR A 44 -8.87 -1.35 19.12
CA THR A 44 -9.68 -0.17 18.77
C THR A 44 -9.45 1.03 19.69
N GLY A 45 -8.88 0.79 20.88
CA GLY A 45 -8.49 1.84 21.83
C GLY A 45 -7.09 2.41 21.60
N ARG A 46 -6.31 1.89 20.64
CA ARG A 46 -4.90 2.24 20.45
C ARG A 46 -4.66 2.99 19.15
N GLU A 47 -3.67 3.87 19.18
CA GLU A 47 -3.28 4.61 17.99
C GLU A 47 -2.63 3.69 16.95
N VAL A 48 -3.05 3.86 15.70
CA VAL A 48 -2.35 3.39 14.52
C VAL A 48 -2.00 4.58 13.66
N ASN A 49 -0.76 4.61 13.20
CA ASN A 49 -0.24 5.59 12.27
C ASN A 49 0.37 4.89 11.06
N THR A 50 0.21 5.49 9.89
CA THR A 50 0.67 4.93 8.62
C THR A 50 1.41 5.98 7.81
N VAL A 51 2.51 5.59 7.19
CA VAL A 51 3.24 6.38 6.19
C VAL A 51 3.31 5.56 4.91
N VAL A 52 2.69 6.07 3.85
CA VAL A 52 2.71 5.41 2.53
C VAL A 52 3.98 5.82 1.80
N GLY A 53 4.96 4.91 1.77
CA GLY A 53 6.14 5.04 0.93
C GLY A 53 5.94 4.44 -0.46
N LYS A 54 6.84 4.75 -1.39
CA LYS A 54 6.79 4.24 -2.77
C LYS A 54 6.85 2.72 -2.86
N ASP A 55 7.74 2.10 -2.06
CA ASP A 55 8.01 0.66 -2.12
C ASP A 55 7.54 -0.10 -0.86
N VAL A 56 7.41 0.63 0.26
CA VAL A 56 7.05 0.07 1.56
C VAL A 56 6.06 1.01 2.23
N THR A 57 4.93 0.47 2.65
CA THR A 57 4.01 1.17 3.57
C THR A 57 4.42 0.86 5.00
N THR A 58 4.73 1.90 5.76
CA THR A 58 5.15 1.79 7.16
C THR A 58 3.94 1.99 8.06
N ILE A 59 3.74 1.10 9.02
CA ILE A 59 2.66 1.12 10.00
C ILE A 59 3.28 1.12 11.39
N SER A 60 2.74 1.93 12.29
CA SER A 60 3.12 1.98 13.69
C SER A 60 1.88 1.77 14.54
N THR A 61 1.95 0.81 15.46
CA THR A 61 0.87 0.44 16.37
C THR A 61 1.46 -0.15 17.64
N PHE A 62 0.61 -0.48 18.60
CA PHE A 62 1.04 -1.14 19.83
C PHE A 62 0.79 -2.65 19.77
N SER A 63 1.76 -3.43 20.26
CA SER A 63 1.57 -4.86 20.50
C SER A 63 0.64 -5.12 21.67
N HIS A 64 -0.04 -6.27 21.64
CA HIS A 64 -0.63 -6.81 22.86
C HIS A 64 0.49 -7.19 23.85
N PRO A 65 0.35 -6.95 25.17
CA PRO A 65 1.43 -7.18 26.13
C PRO A 65 1.98 -8.61 26.15
N GLN A 66 1.16 -9.60 25.77
CA GLN A 66 1.53 -11.02 25.71
C GLN A 66 1.83 -11.52 24.29
N ALA A 67 1.80 -10.65 23.27
CA ALA A 67 2.08 -11.06 21.91
C ALA A 67 3.54 -11.53 21.79
N THR A 68 3.74 -12.66 21.14
CA THR A 68 5.06 -13.16 20.72
C THR A 68 5.47 -12.55 19.39
N ASP A 69 6.72 -12.78 18.98
CA ASP A 69 7.20 -12.35 17.66
C ASP A 69 6.42 -13.02 16.52
N GLN A 70 6.03 -14.28 16.73
CA GLN A 70 5.19 -15.01 15.78
C GLN A 70 3.80 -14.39 15.68
N ASP A 71 3.20 -13.98 16.79
CA ASP A 71 1.89 -13.29 16.78
C ASP A 71 1.99 -11.95 16.05
N CYS A 72 3.06 -11.20 16.27
CA CYS A 72 3.33 -9.95 15.54
C CYS A 72 3.48 -10.20 14.04
N LYS A 73 4.16 -11.29 13.65
CA LYS A 73 4.31 -11.69 12.24
C LYS A 73 2.97 -12.05 11.60
N VAL A 74 2.16 -12.88 12.26
CA VAL A 74 0.82 -13.24 11.78
C VAL A 74 -0.06 -12.00 11.66
N THR A 75 -0.02 -11.11 12.65
CA THR A 75 -0.77 -9.85 12.64
C THR A 75 -0.37 -8.98 11.45
N ALA A 76 0.93 -8.82 11.18
CA ALA A 76 1.41 -8.07 10.02
C ALA A 76 0.94 -8.71 8.70
N LEU A 77 0.97 -10.04 8.58
CA LEU A 77 0.48 -10.73 7.37
C LEU A 77 -1.02 -10.49 7.15
N LEU A 78 -1.82 -10.52 8.22
CA LEU A 78 -3.24 -10.21 8.18
C LEU A 78 -3.51 -8.75 7.79
N MET A 79 -2.75 -7.81 8.34
CA MET A 79 -2.81 -6.40 7.92
C MET A 79 -2.49 -6.25 6.44
N LEU A 80 -1.41 -6.87 5.95
CA LEU A 80 -1.06 -6.80 4.53
C LEU A 80 -2.16 -7.41 3.65
N LYS A 81 -2.74 -8.54 4.06
CA LYS A 81 -3.84 -9.19 3.36
C LYS A 81 -5.05 -8.26 3.24
N GLU A 82 -5.48 -7.66 4.36
CA GLU A 82 -6.59 -6.70 4.40
C GLU A 82 -6.31 -5.50 3.49
N LEU A 83 -5.15 -4.86 3.64
CA LEU A 83 -4.79 -3.71 2.81
C LEU A 83 -4.84 -4.05 1.33
N ARG A 84 -4.36 -5.22 0.93
CA ARG A 84 -4.35 -5.64 -0.48
C ARG A 84 -5.73 -5.94 -1.06
N GLN A 85 -6.75 -6.16 -0.24
CA GLN A 85 -8.13 -6.26 -0.72
C GLN A 85 -8.65 -4.91 -1.25
N HIS A 86 -8.15 -3.79 -0.70
CA HIS A 86 -8.56 -2.44 -1.09
C HIS A 86 -7.51 -1.74 -1.97
N TYR A 87 -6.25 -2.14 -1.84
CA TYR A 87 -5.08 -1.39 -2.30
C TYR A 87 -4.06 -2.30 -3.01
N ALA A 88 -4.29 -2.58 -4.30
CA ALA A 88 -3.47 -3.52 -5.07
C ALA A 88 -1.99 -3.11 -5.21
N SER A 89 -1.65 -1.82 -5.09
CA SER A 89 -0.26 -1.33 -5.16
C SER A 89 0.56 -1.60 -3.89
N ILE A 90 -0.07 -1.88 -2.75
CA ILE A 90 0.66 -2.22 -1.52
C ILE A 90 1.18 -3.65 -1.65
N ARG A 91 2.50 -3.80 -1.79
CA ARG A 91 3.15 -5.12 -1.93
C ARG A 91 3.99 -5.52 -0.73
N ARG A 92 4.39 -4.55 0.09
CA ARG A 92 5.21 -4.74 1.28
C ARG A 92 4.78 -3.76 2.35
N ILE A 93 4.69 -4.25 3.58
CA ILE A 93 4.53 -3.40 4.76
C ILE A 93 5.68 -3.63 5.72
N ARG A 94 5.97 -2.60 6.50
CA ARG A 94 6.81 -2.67 7.70
C ARG A 94 5.97 -2.20 8.88
N VAL A 95 5.81 -3.05 9.88
CA VAL A 95 5.01 -2.77 11.07
C VAL A 95 5.94 -2.64 12.27
N PHE A 96 5.84 -1.52 12.95
CA PHE A 96 6.44 -1.29 14.26
C PHE A 96 5.38 -1.54 15.32
N PHE A 97 5.59 -2.59 16.12
CA PHE A 97 4.75 -2.96 17.24
C PHE A 97 5.39 -2.47 18.54
N TYR A 98 5.02 -1.28 18.97
CA TYR A 98 5.50 -0.67 20.21
C TYR A 98 4.97 -1.42 21.44
N ASP A 99 5.77 -1.46 22.50
CA ASP A 99 5.33 -1.96 23.80
C ASP A 99 4.48 -0.87 24.49
N PRO A 100 3.23 -1.15 24.90
CA PRO A 100 2.42 -0.19 25.65
C PRO A 100 3.02 0.21 27.00
N ALA A 101 3.89 -0.62 27.61
CA ALA A 101 4.57 -0.32 28.86
C ALA A 101 5.86 0.51 28.66
N ASP A 102 6.49 0.43 27.49
CA ASP A 102 7.68 1.22 27.12
C ASP A 102 7.68 1.55 25.62
N ILE A 103 7.26 2.77 25.28
CA ILE A 103 7.22 3.26 23.90
C ILE A 103 8.59 3.33 23.21
N ARG A 104 9.71 3.23 23.95
CA ARG A 104 11.04 3.15 23.33
C ARG A 104 11.37 1.73 22.86
N SER A 105 10.65 0.73 23.34
CA SER A 105 10.76 -0.66 22.93
C SER A 105 9.74 -0.99 21.86
N TYR A 106 10.18 -1.64 20.78
CA TYR A 106 9.31 -2.10 19.73
C TYR A 106 9.86 -3.34 19.03
N ARG A 107 8.93 -4.10 18.43
CA ARG A 107 9.25 -5.16 17.48
C ARG A 107 9.01 -4.67 16.06
N GLU A 108 9.99 -4.83 15.18
CA GLU A 108 9.86 -4.52 13.76
C GLU A 108 9.58 -5.81 12.99
N VAL A 109 8.51 -5.79 12.19
CA VAL A 109 8.14 -6.88 11.31
C VAL A 109 7.98 -6.33 9.90
N SER A 110 8.75 -6.86 8.95
CA SER A 110 8.57 -6.57 7.53
C SER A 110 8.02 -7.80 6.83
N VAL A 111 6.90 -7.65 6.13
CA VAL A 111 6.26 -8.73 5.37
C VAL A 111 5.91 -8.26 3.97
N ASN A 112 5.95 -9.19 3.02
CA ASN A 112 5.63 -8.93 1.64
C ASN A 112 4.55 -9.87 1.08
N GLN A 113 4.03 -9.51 -0.09
CA GLN A 113 2.95 -10.23 -0.74
C GLN A 113 3.21 -11.74 -0.93
N ALA A 114 4.44 -12.16 -1.19
CA ALA A 114 4.73 -13.58 -1.39
C ALA A 114 4.55 -14.39 -0.10
N GLU A 115 4.78 -13.78 1.07
CA GLU A 115 4.58 -14.41 2.37
C GLU A 115 3.08 -14.55 2.72
N VAL A 116 2.22 -13.66 2.23
CA VAL A 116 0.76 -13.77 2.43
C VAL A 116 0.21 -15.05 1.81
N ALA A 117 0.71 -15.45 0.64
CA ALA A 117 0.27 -16.66 -0.04
C ALA A 117 0.60 -17.95 0.73
N GLN A 118 1.57 -17.91 1.64
CA GLN A 118 1.95 -19.06 2.47
C GLN A 118 1.01 -19.24 3.67
N VAL A 119 0.35 -18.17 4.14
CA VAL A 119 -0.60 -18.23 5.26
C VAL A 119 -1.93 -18.85 4.84
N ASP A 120 -2.35 -18.67 3.58
CA ASP A 120 -3.63 -19.17 3.08
C ASP A 120 -3.61 -20.69 2.76
N GLN A 121 -2.45 -21.33 2.86
CA GLN A 121 -2.27 -22.77 2.59
C GLN A 121 -2.13 -23.64 3.84
N GLY A 122 -2.18 -23.06 5.04
CA GLY A 122 -2.15 -23.76 6.34
C GLY A 122 -3.47 -23.63 7.07
#